data_AF-A0A0R3E4S7-F1
#
_entry.id   AF-A0A0R3E4S7-F1
#
_cell.length_a   1.000
_cell.length_b   1.000
_cell.length_c   1.000
_cell.angle_alpha   90.00
_cell.angle_beta   90.00
_cell.angle_gamma   90.00
#
_symmetry.space_group_name_H-M   'P 1'
#
loop_
_entity.id
_entity.type
_entity.pdbx_description
1 polymer ?
#
loop_
_entity_poly.entity_id
_entity_poly.type
_entity_poly.pdbx_seq_one_letter_code
_entity_poly.pdbx_strand_id
1 'polypeptide(L)'
;MSDSDDELQRLIETRELVEERRRGPTVDRDVWIAVSRRVFSPGDRQPCYVCGKFKSITQAHHVIPLTSQYDRGFRYPDQEYVWLCPNHHTMAHLYIPTGERSRTVPTIRARSETTSALNEDLTEDEFNRMMELMRRSMKSPA
;
A
#
# COMPACT_ATOMS: atom_id res chain seq x y z
N MET A 1 42.60 4.95 -16.77
CA MET A 1 41.38 5.60 -16.25
C MET A 1 41.54 5.63 -14.74
N SER A 2 41.37 6.79 -14.12
CA SER A 2 41.64 6.93 -12.69
C SER A 2 40.45 6.41 -11.89
N ASP A 3 40.67 5.85 -10.70
CA ASP A 3 39.59 5.38 -9.80
C ASP A 3 38.52 6.47 -9.55
N SER A 4 38.90 7.76 -9.67
CA SER A 4 38.00 8.90 -9.49
C SER A 4 36.99 9.07 -10.64
N ASP A 5 37.33 8.65 -11.86
CA ASP A 5 36.44 8.78 -13.02
C ASP A 5 35.31 7.72 -12.95
N ASP A 6 35.66 6.51 -12.47
CA ASP A 6 34.73 5.40 -12.30
C ASP A 6 33.74 5.62 -11.14
N GLU A 7 34.13 6.37 -10.11
CA GLU A 7 33.24 6.75 -9.00
C GLU A 7 32.23 7.82 -9.44
N LEU A 8 32.68 8.83 -10.19
CA LEU A 8 31.81 9.88 -10.72
C LEU A 8 30.76 9.33 -11.68
N GLN A 9 31.14 8.39 -12.55
CA GLN A 9 30.23 7.73 -13.48
C GLN A 9 29.13 6.96 -12.73
N ARG A 10 29.47 6.22 -11.66
CA ARG A 10 28.49 5.51 -10.83
C ARG A 10 27.50 6.45 -10.14
N LEU A 11 27.95 7.63 -9.69
CA LEU A 11 27.08 8.63 -9.06
C LEU A 11 26.10 9.25 -10.07
N ILE A 12 26.53 9.51 -11.30
CA ILE A 12 25.68 10.03 -12.37
C ILE A 12 24.60 9.01 -12.75
N GLU A 13 24.98 7.75 -12.99
CA GLU A 13 24.04 6.67 -13.31
C GLU A 13 23.03 6.44 -12.17
N THR A 14 23.49 6.49 -10.92
CA THR A 14 22.61 6.40 -9.75
C THR A 14 21.61 7.56 -9.71
N ARG A 15 22.06 8.78 -10.02
CA ARG A 15 21.20 9.96 -10.06
C ARG A 15 20.17 9.88 -11.18
N GLU A 16 20.56 9.46 -12.38
CA GLU A 16 19.64 9.31 -13.51
C GLU A 16 18.59 8.24 -13.23
N LEU A 17 18.97 7.09 -12.65
CA LEU A 17 18.04 6.06 -12.21
C LEU A 17 17.07 6.57 -11.13
N VAL A 18 17.54 7.42 -10.22
CA VAL A 18 16.69 8.08 -9.21
C VAL A 18 15.73 9.08 -9.86
N GLU A 19 16.18 9.85 -10.86
CA GLU A 19 15.34 10.81 -11.60
C GLU A 19 14.31 10.09 -12.48
N GLU A 20 14.66 8.96 -13.08
CA GLU A 20 13.75 8.15 -13.89
C GLU A 20 12.71 7.42 -13.01
N ARG A 21 13.11 6.94 -11.82
CA ARG A 21 12.17 6.44 -10.79
C ARG A 21 11.25 7.54 -10.25
N ARG A 22 11.70 8.80 -10.23
CA ARG A 22 10.86 9.97 -9.87
C ARG A 22 9.87 10.34 -10.97
N ARG A 23 10.10 9.94 -12.22
CA ARG A 23 9.09 10.03 -13.28
C ARG A 23 8.05 8.95 -13.01
N GLY A 24 7.12 9.25 -12.10
CA GLY A 24 5.92 8.45 -11.87
C GLY A 24 5.09 8.31 -13.16
N PRO A 25 3.87 7.76 -13.07
CA PRO A 25 3.03 7.60 -14.24
C PRO A 25 2.88 8.92 -15.00
N THR A 26 3.10 8.90 -16.31
CA THR A 26 2.94 10.06 -17.20
C THR A 26 1.48 10.36 -17.51
N VAL A 27 0.58 9.47 -17.10
CA VAL A 27 -0.86 9.55 -17.30
C VAL A 27 -1.52 10.13 -16.06
N ASP A 28 -2.65 10.81 -16.26
CA ASP A 28 -3.44 11.37 -15.17
C ASP A 28 -3.74 10.33 -14.07
N ARG A 29 -3.69 10.78 -12.82
CA ARG A 29 -3.86 9.94 -11.63
C ARG A 29 -5.18 9.19 -11.63
N ASP A 30 -6.28 9.86 -11.95
CA ASP A 30 -7.60 9.26 -11.88
C ASP A 30 -7.78 8.28 -13.04
N VAL A 31 -7.20 8.59 -14.22
CA VAL A 31 -7.13 7.64 -15.34
C VAL A 31 -6.33 6.39 -14.97
N TRP A 32 -5.15 6.55 -14.36
CA TRP A 32 -4.31 5.44 -13.92
C TRP A 32 -5.04 4.53 -12.92
N ILE A 33 -5.70 5.12 -11.92
CA ILE A 33 -6.47 4.38 -10.92
C ILE A 33 -7.68 3.68 -11.56
N ALA A 34 -8.42 4.35 -12.45
CA ALA A 34 -9.58 3.78 -13.12
C ALA A 34 -9.20 2.55 -13.98
N VAL A 35 -8.11 2.67 -14.76
CA VAL A 35 -7.58 1.55 -15.55
C VAL A 35 -7.13 0.42 -14.63
N SER A 36 -6.36 0.74 -13.58
CA SER A 36 -5.86 -0.24 -12.61
C SER A 36 -6.99 -1.02 -11.93
N ARG A 37 -8.10 -0.36 -11.58
CA ARG A 37 -9.31 -1.01 -11.04
C ARG A 37 -10.01 -1.88 -12.08
N ARG A 38 -10.08 -1.44 -13.34
CA ARG A 38 -10.75 -2.19 -14.41
C ARG A 38 -10.03 -3.49 -14.75
N VAL A 39 -8.70 -3.51 -14.65
CA VAL A 39 -7.89 -4.72 -14.90
C VAL A 39 -7.70 -5.58 -13.64
N PHE A 40 -8.13 -5.09 -12.47
CA PHE A 40 -8.06 -5.84 -11.22
C PHE A 40 -9.10 -6.96 -11.23
N SER A 41 -8.63 -8.20 -11.27
CA SER A 41 -9.45 -9.40 -11.26
C SER A 41 -9.03 -10.29 -10.09
N PRO A 42 -9.53 -10.02 -8.86
CA PRO A 42 -9.29 -10.93 -7.75
C PRO A 42 -9.94 -12.28 -8.07
N GLY A 43 -9.33 -13.37 -7.63
CA GLY A 43 -9.84 -14.73 -7.85
C GLY A 43 -11.05 -15.05 -6.99
N ASP A 44 -11.24 -16.32 -6.66
CA ASP A 44 -12.30 -16.73 -5.76
C ASP A 44 -12.14 -16.12 -4.37
N ARG A 45 -13.24 -15.65 -3.79
CA ARG A 45 -13.28 -15.13 -2.41
C ARG A 45 -12.67 -16.14 -1.45
N GLN A 46 -11.80 -15.67 -0.57
CA GLN A 46 -11.24 -16.47 0.54
C GLN A 46 -11.76 -15.94 1.88
N PRO A 47 -11.62 -16.74 2.96
CA PRO A 47 -11.81 -16.23 4.31
C PRO A 47 -10.93 -15.00 4.59
N CYS A 48 -11.36 -14.17 5.53
CA CYS A 48 -10.62 -12.97 5.91
C CYS A 48 -9.18 -13.32 6.29
N TYR A 49 -8.20 -12.63 5.71
CA TYR A 49 -6.79 -12.80 6.01
C TYR A 49 -6.50 -12.62 7.51
N VAL A 50 -7.21 -11.71 8.16
CA VAL A 50 -6.98 -11.34 9.56
C VAL A 50 -7.63 -12.35 10.51
N CYS A 51 -8.95 -12.50 10.45
CA CYS A 51 -9.67 -13.35 11.41
C CYS A 51 -9.96 -14.79 10.95
N GLY A 52 -9.67 -15.13 9.69
CA GLY A 52 -9.98 -16.45 9.12
C GLY A 52 -11.46 -16.73 8.89
N LYS A 53 -12.35 -15.75 9.07
CA LYS A 53 -13.83 -15.92 9.02
C LYS A 53 -14.46 -15.30 7.77
N PHE A 54 -15.75 -15.61 7.55
CA PHE A 54 -16.69 -14.89 6.67
C PHE A 54 -16.39 -14.84 5.16
N LYS A 55 -15.96 -15.96 4.55
CA LYS A 55 -15.66 -16.07 3.09
C LYS A 55 -16.72 -15.42 2.17
N SER A 56 -18.00 -15.57 2.50
CA SER A 56 -19.10 -15.09 1.63
C SER A 56 -19.21 -13.56 1.57
N ILE A 57 -18.68 -12.81 2.53
CA ILE A 57 -18.80 -11.34 2.60
C ILE A 57 -17.44 -10.64 2.55
N THR A 58 -16.34 -11.36 2.28
CA THR A 58 -15.05 -10.73 2.13
C THR A 58 -14.98 -9.85 0.88
N GLN A 59 -14.17 -8.81 0.99
CA GLN A 59 -13.86 -7.85 -0.06
C GLN A 59 -12.36 -7.92 -0.34
N ALA A 60 -11.97 -7.81 -1.59
CA ALA A 60 -10.57 -7.76 -1.96
C ALA A 60 -10.02 -6.36 -1.65
N HIS A 61 -8.92 -6.31 -0.91
CA HIS A 61 -8.21 -5.10 -0.54
C HIS A 61 -6.79 -5.14 -1.10
N HIS A 62 -6.43 -4.16 -1.92
CA HIS A 62 -5.05 -4.01 -2.40
C HIS A 62 -4.11 -3.83 -1.21
N VAL A 63 -3.05 -4.63 -1.14
CA VAL A 63 -2.06 -4.56 -0.04
C VAL A 63 -1.46 -3.14 0.03
N ILE A 64 -1.15 -2.57 -1.13
CA ILE A 64 -0.79 -1.16 -1.26
C ILE A 64 -1.95 -0.46 -1.99
N PRO A 65 -2.66 0.51 -1.37
CA PRO A 65 -3.74 1.20 -2.05
C PRO A 65 -3.27 1.86 -3.35
N LEU A 66 -4.06 1.78 -4.42
CA LEU A 66 -3.70 2.30 -5.76
C LEU A 66 -3.31 3.77 -5.74
N THR A 67 -3.96 4.60 -4.91
CA THR A 67 -3.58 6.00 -4.71
C THR A 67 -2.17 6.13 -4.17
N SER A 68 -1.81 5.29 -3.21
CA SER A 68 -0.48 5.28 -2.59
C SER A 68 0.57 4.73 -3.54
N GLN A 69 0.21 3.79 -4.41
CA GLN A 69 1.10 3.31 -5.47
C GLN A 69 1.42 4.42 -6.48
N TYR A 70 0.40 5.12 -6.98
CA TYR A 70 0.58 6.24 -7.89
C TYR A 70 1.49 7.31 -7.28
N ASP A 71 1.17 7.73 -6.06
CA ASP A 71 1.91 8.77 -5.34
C ASP A 71 3.35 8.34 -4.99
N ARG A 72 3.63 7.04 -4.93
CA ARG A 72 5.00 6.48 -4.76
C ARG A 72 5.74 6.28 -6.08
N GLY A 73 5.14 6.61 -7.22
CA GLY A 73 5.76 6.50 -8.54
C GLY A 73 5.70 5.11 -9.17
N PHE A 74 4.75 4.25 -8.77
CA PHE A 74 4.59 2.94 -9.40
C PHE A 74 4.19 3.10 -10.88
N ARG A 75 5.06 2.67 -11.80
CA ARG A 75 4.79 2.71 -13.24
C ARG A 75 3.64 1.78 -13.64
N TYR A 76 3.63 0.58 -13.06
CA TYR A 76 2.59 -0.42 -13.24
C TYR A 76 1.91 -0.71 -11.90
N PRO A 77 0.59 -0.95 -11.87
CA PRO A 77 -0.09 -1.25 -10.63
C PRO A 77 0.38 -2.58 -10.05
N ASP A 78 0.81 -2.56 -8.79
CA ASP A 78 0.96 -3.76 -7.98
C ASP A 78 -0.44 -4.27 -7.59
N GLN A 79 -0.86 -5.35 -8.22
CA GLN A 79 -2.19 -5.92 -8.02
C GLN A 79 -2.22 -6.90 -6.83
N GLU A 80 -1.18 -6.95 -5.99
CA GLU A 80 -1.20 -7.75 -4.76
C GLU A 80 -2.37 -7.34 -3.86
N TYR A 81 -3.15 -8.33 -3.41
CA TYR A 81 -4.36 -8.13 -2.62
C TYR A 81 -4.52 -9.19 -1.54
N VAL A 82 -5.38 -8.89 -0.56
CA VAL A 82 -5.86 -9.83 0.45
C VAL A 82 -7.38 -9.77 0.53
N TRP A 83 -8.00 -10.84 1.02
CA TRP A 83 -9.43 -10.87 1.32
C TRP A 83 -9.68 -10.41 2.75
N LEU A 84 -10.54 -9.43 2.97
CA LEU A 84 -10.88 -8.92 4.30
C LEU A 84 -12.39 -8.94 4.52
N CYS A 85 -12.85 -9.30 5.72
CA CYS A 85 -14.26 -9.07 6.09
C CYS A 85 -14.53 -7.56 6.24
N PRO A 86 -15.79 -7.10 6.21
CA PRO A 86 -16.12 -5.67 6.23
C PRO A 86 -15.48 -4.89 7.40
N ASN A 87 -15.41 -5.50 8.59
CA ASN A 87 -14.79 -4.90 9.76
C ASN A 87 -13.28 -4.68 9.54
N HIS A 88 -12.53 -5.74 9.25
CA HIS A 88 -11.08 -5.66 9.03
C HIS A 88 -10.71 -4.85 7.78
N HIS A 89 -11.60 -4.80 6.77
CA HIS A 89 -11.40 -3.95 5.60
C HIS A 89 -11.45 -2.46 5.97
N THR A 90 -12.44 -2.08 6.79
CA THR A 90 -12.56 -0.72 7.32
C THR A 90 -11.35 -0.36 8.19
N MET A 91 -10.91 -1.29 9.05
CA MET A 91 -9.71 -1.10 9.87
C MET A 91 -8.45 -0.96 9.02
N ALA A 92 -8.29 -1.74 7.95
CA ALA A 92 -7.14 -1.65 7.05
C ALA A 92 -6.99 -0.24 6.47
N HIS A 93 -8.10 0.41 6.08
CA HIS A 93 -8.08 1.80 5.63
C HIS A 93 -7.71 2.82 6.72
N LEU A 94 -7.85 2.49 8.00
CA LEU A 94 -7.36 3.33 9.11
C LEU A 94 -5.85 3.17 9.33
N TYR A 95 -5.32 1.95 9.18
CA TYR A 95 -3.88 1.65 9.37
C TYR A 95 -3.02 1.96 8.15
N ILE A 96 -3.59 1.84 6.96
CA ILE A 96 -2.88 1.96 5.69
C ILE A 96 -3.36 3.24 5.00
N PRO A 97 -2.65 4.35 5.16
CA PRO A 97 -3.08 5.62 4.61
C PRO A 97 -3.12 5.59 3.08
N THR A 98 -4.18 6.17 2.52
CA THR A 98 -4.36 6.36 1.09
C THR A 98 -3.89 7.75 0.67
N GLY A 99 -2.72 7.83 0.04
CA GLY A 99 -2.21 9.00 -0.68
C GLY A 99 -1.45 10.08 0.11
N GLU A 100 -0.87 11.03 -0.64
CA GLU A 100 0.10 12.04 -0.18
C GLU A 100 -0.45 13.09 0.80
N ARG A 101 -1.76 13.38 0.77
CA ARG A 101 -2.40 14.24 1.78
C ARG A 101 -2.35 13.64 3.20
N SER A 102 -1.91 12.39 3.34
CA SER A 102 -1.69 11.74 4.63
C SER A 102 -0.25 11.91 5.17
N ARG A 103 0.68 12.51 4.41
CA ARG A 103 2.09 12.68 4.85
C ARG A 103 2.29 13.82 5.86
N THR A 104 1.36 14.77 5.96
CA THR A 104 1.48 15.89 6.90
C THR A 104 1.06 15.57 8.34
N VAL A 105 0.47 14.39 8.61
CA VAL A 105 0.22 13.94 9.99
C VAL A 105 0.42 12.42 10.11
N PRO A 106 1.66 11.94 10.33
CA PRO A 106 1.93 10.51 10.49
C PRO A 106 1.41 9.89 11.82
N THR A 107 0.85 10.67 12.76
CA THR A 107 0.79 10.23 14.16
C THR A 107 -0.52 10.46 14.93
N ILE A 108 -1.51 11.17 14.41
CA ILE A 108 -2.69 11.57 15.22
C ILE A 108 -3.92 10.68 15.01
N ARG A 109 -4.05 9.96 13.88
CA ARG A 109 -5.25 9.11 13.66
C ARG A 109 -5.16 7.70 14.22
N ALA A 110 -3.97 7.15 14.48
CA ALA A 110 -3.84 5.87 15.20
C ALA A 110 -4.01 6.01 16.73
N ARG A 111 -4.04 7.26 17.23
CA ARG A 111 -4.26 7.63 18.64
C ARG A 111 -5.53 8.47 18.86
N SER A 112 -6.39 8.56 17.86
CA SER A 112 -7.76 9.01 18.09
C SER A 112 -8.43 7.97 18.98
N GLU A 113 -9.21 8.40 19.98
CA GLU A 113 -10.01 7.51 20.85
C GLU A 113 -10.78 6.45 20.03
N THR A 114 -11.20 6.81 18.81
CA THR A 114 -11.89 5.93 17.87
C THR A 114 -11.07 4.73 17.42
N THR A 115 -9.75 4.87 17.23
CA THR A 115 -8.85 3.75 16.87
C THR A 115 -8.53 2.86 18.06
N SER A 116 -8.52 3.40 19.29
CA SER A 116 -8.30 2.59 20.50
C SER A 116 -9.47 1.63 20.70
N ALA A 117 -10.71 2.12 20.56
CA ALA A 117 -11.92 1.31 20.70
C ALA A 117 -11.98 0.17 19.67
N LEU A 118 -11.51 0.38 18.43
CA LEU A 118 -11.48 -0.66 17.41
C LEU A 118 -10.45 -1.77 17.70
N ASN A 119 -9.49 -1.54 18.59
CA ASN A 119 -8.48 -2.53 18.97
C ASN A 119 -8.90 -3.38 20.17
N GLU A 120 -9.86 -2.92 20.97
CA GLU A 120 -10.33 -3.66 22.15
C GLU A 120 -10.95 -5.00 21.76
N ASP A 121 -11.57 -5.07 20.58
CA ASP A 121 -12.23 -6.27 20.06
C ASP A 121 -11.29 -7.20 19.26
N LEU A 122 -10.02 -6.82 19.06
CA LEU A 122 -9.08 -7.68 18.35
C LEU A 122 -8.43 -8.68 19.28
N THR A 123 -8.39 -9.93 18.85
CA THR A 123 -7.44 -10.90 19.41
C THR A 123 -6.00 -10.49 19.08
N GLU A 124 -5.03 -10.97 19.87
CA GLU A 124 -3.61 -10.70 19.63
C GLU A 124 -3.17 -11.14 18.21
N ASP A 125 -3.67 -12.29 17.74
CA ASP A 125 -3.40 -12.80 16.39
C ASP A 125 -3.97 -11.89 15.29
N GLU A 126 -5.18 -11.38 15.47
CA GLU A 126 -5.81 -10.46 14.52
C GLU A 126 -5.03 -9.13 14.47
N PHE A 127 -4.64 -8.60 15.64
CA PHE A 127 -3.81 -7.41 15.72
C PHE A 127 -2.46 -7.60 15.01
N ASN A 128 -1.79 -8.73 15.26
CA ASN A 128 -0.51 -9.05 14.62
C ASN A 128 -0.63 -9.15 13.09
N ARG A 129 -1.71 -9.76 12.57
CA ARG A 129 -1.99 -9.83 11.13
C ARG A 129 -2.33 -8.48 10.51
N MET A 130 -3.02 -7.60 11.24
CA MET A 130 -3.24 -6.21 10.82
C MET A 130 -1.92 -5.45 10.69
N MET A 131 -1.03 -5.59 11.68
CA MET A 131 0.29 -4.96 11.66
C MET A 131 1.18 -5.53 10.55
N GLU A 132 1.09 -6.83 10.26
CA GLU A 132 1.76 -7.43 9.12
C GLU A 132 1.27 -6.85 7.79
N LEU A 133 -0.04 -6.75 7.60
CA LEU A 133 -0.63 -6.15 6.41
C LEU A 133 -0.17 -4.69 6.24
N MET A 134 -0.11 -3.93 7.32
CA MET A 134 0.43 -2.57 7.33
C MET A 134 1.90 -2.54 6.88
N ARG A 135 2.75 -3.44 7.39
CA ARG A 135 4.16 -3.52 6.95
C ARG A 135 4.28 -3.85 5.47
N ARG A 136 3.50 -4.82 4.97
CA ARG A 136 3.46 -5.18 3.53
C ARG A 136 3.05 -3.98 2.66
N SER A 137 2.16 -3.13 3.16
CA SER A 137 1.73 -1.91 2.48
C SER A 137 2.82 -0.84 2.32
N MET A 138 3.96 -0.95 3.03
CA MET A 138 5.06 0.02 2.97
C MET A 138 6.08 -0.28 1.87
N LYS A 139 5.88 -1.33 1.09
CA LYS A 139 6.74 -1.69 -0.06
C LYS A 139 6.91 -0.51 -1.04
N SER A 140 8.15 -0.32 -1.47
CA SER A 140 8.56 0.65 -2.50
C SER A 140 8.45 0.04 -3.90
N PRO A 141 8.33 0.85 -4.96
CA PRO A 141 8.39 0.34 -6.33
C PRO A 141 9.73 -0.35 -6.58
N ALA A 142 9.70 -1.44 -7.36
CA ALA A 142 10.88 -2.24 -7.71
C ALA A 142 11.85 -1.47 -8.62
#